data_AF-A0A9Q3KX90-F1
#
_entry.id   AF-A0A9Q3KX90-F1
#
_cell.length_a   1.000
_cell.length_b   1.000
_cell.length_c   1.000
_cell.angle_alpha   90.00
_cell.angle_beta   90.00
_cell.angle_gamma   90.00
#
_symmetry.space_group_name_H-M   'P 1'
#
loop_
_entity.id
_entity.type
_entity.pdbx_description
1 polymer ?
#
loop_
_entity_poly.entity_id
_entity_poly.type
_entity_poly.pdbx_seq_one_letter_code
_entity_poly.pdbx_strand_id
1 'polypeptide(L)'
;MMTLPHSIIRTPLLPHQKTGLAFLWDQEVPNGQSSRNLWATSPPGSSFNARHIITNKFVISFESLSTNTPLGGLLTDDRGLGKTIKAISLIGTSK
;
A
#
# COMPACT_ATOMS: atom_id res chain seq x y z
N MET A 1 -16.51 -5.37 7.45
CA MET A 1 -17.64 -5.10 6.54
C MET A 1 -17.47 -3.67 6.05
N MET A 2 -17.14 -3.47 4.77
CA MET A 2 -16.73 -2.18 4.18
C MET A 2 -17.91 -1.20 4.19
N THR A 3 -17.82 -0.07 4.90
CA THR A 3 -18.72 1.05 4.62
C THR A 3 -18.30 1.68 3.31
N LEU A 4 -19.15 1.60 2.29
CA LEU A 4 -18.90 2.23 1.00
C LEU A 4 -18.60 3.72 1.20
N PRO A 5 -17.43 4.24 0.78
CA PRO A 5 -17.04 5.63 0.94
C PRO A 5 -18.00 6.63 0.26
N HIS A 6 -18.88 6.11 -0.60
CA HIS A 6 -19.93 6.84 -1.30
C HIS A 6 -20.90 7.62 -0.39
N SER A 7 -21.06 7.25 0.89
CA SER A 7 -21.93 8.01 1.80
C SER A 7 -21.34 9.35 2.23
N ILE A 8 -20.00 9.47 2.24
CA ILE A 8 -19.25 10.64 2.72
C ILE A 8 -18.62 11.42 1.55
N ILE A 9 -18.00 10.71 0.59
CA ILE A 9 -17.34 11.31 -0.57
C ILE A 9 -18.28 11.22 -1.77
N ARG A 10 -18.89 12.34 -2.16
CA ARG A 10 -19.79 12.41 -3.34
C ARG A 10 -19.06 12.81 -4.62
N THR A 11 -17.86 13.35 -4.52
CA THR A 11 -17.07 13.79 -5.67
C THR A 11 -16.57 12.57 -6.45
N PRO A 12 -16.87 12.45 -7.75
CA PRO A 12 -16.33 11.36 -8.56
C PRO A 12 -14.81 11.54 -8.74
N LEU A 13 -14.06 10.48 -8.46
CA LEU A 13 -12.61 10.47 -8.67
C LEU A 13 -12.27 10.20 -10.14
N LEU A 14 -11.32 10.98 -10.67
CA LEU A 14 -10.71 10.74 -11.97
C LEU A 14 -9.86 9.44 -11.94
N PRO A 15 -9.56 8.81 -13.09
CA PRO A 15 -8.80 7.56 -13.13
C PRO A 15 -7.46 7.63 -12.38
N HIS A 16 -6.65 8.68 -12.62
CA HIS A 16 -5.38 8.89 -11.93
C HIS A 16 -5.55 9.16 -10.42
N GLN A 17 -6.72 9.67 -9.99
CA GLN A 17 -7.05 9.86 -8.59
C GLN A 17 -7.34 8.53 -7.90
N LYS A 18 -8.03 7.62 -8.58
CA LYS A 18 -8.26 6.25 -8.10
C LYS A 18 -6.95 5.47 -7.96
N THR A 19 -6.05 5.58 -8.94
CA THR A 19 -4.73 4.92 -8.87
C THR A 19 -3.90 5.45 -7.69
N GLY A 20 -3.83 6.78 -7.53
CA GLY A 20 -3.12 7.37 -6.39
C GLY A 20 -3.74 7.01 -5.04
N LEU A 21 -5.07 6.94 -4.96
CA LEU A 21 -5.77 6.49 -3.75
C LEU A 21 -5.48 5.02 -3.44
N ALA A 22 -5.50 4.14 -4.45
CA ALA A 22 -5.18 2.72 -4.27
C ALA A 22 -3.74 2.51 -3.78
N PHE A 23 -2.79 3.30 -4.31
CA PHE A 23 -1.42 3.31 -3.82
C PHE A 23 -1.35 3.72 -2.35
N LEU A 24 -1.99 4.83 -1.96
CA LEU A 24 -2.00 5.28 -0.57
C LEU A 24 -2.66 4.26 0.36
N TRP A 25 -3.75 3.63 -0.08
CA TRP A 25 -4.42 2.59 0.71
C TRP A 25 -3.50 1.39 1.00
N ASP A 26 -2.73 0.94 0.00
CA ASP A 26 -1.78 -0.17 0.18
C ASP A 26 -0.65 0.17 1.17
N GLN A 27 -0.28 1.45 1.28
CA GLN A 27 0.70 1.94 2.26
C GLN A 27 0.14 2.01 3.69
N GLU A 28 -1.18 2.03 3.88
CA GLU A 28 -1.82 2.01 5.21
C GLU A 28 -2.06 0.58 5.73
N VAL A 29 -1.82 -0.44 4.91
CA VAL A 29 -1.99 -1.85 5.28
C VAL A 29 -0.64 -2.44 5.70
N PRO A 30 -0.50 -2.91 6.96
CA PRO A 30 0.69 -3.66 7.37
C PRO A 30 0.89 -4.87 6.45
N ASN A 31 2.12 -5.05 5.94
CA ASN A 31 2.45 -6.10 4.97
C ASN A 31 1.68 -6.03 3.63
N GLY A 32 1.23 -4.83 3.24
CA GLY A 32 0.71 -4.50 1.91
C GLY A 32 1.68 -4.86 0.79
N GLN A 33 1.22 -4.79 -0.46
CA GLN A 33 2.05 -5.20 -1.60
C GLN A 33 3.33 -4.37 -1.71
N SER A 34 3.22 -3.07 -1.46
CA SER A 34 4.34 -2.13 -1.53
C SER A 34 5.45 -2.43 -0.51
N SER A 35 5.14 -3.04 0.64
CA SER A 35 6.16 -3.43 1.63
C SER A 35 7.04 -4.59 1.15
N ARG A 36 6.62 -5.28 0.08
CA ARG A 36 7.28 -6.47 -0.48
C ARG A 36 8.21 -6.15 -1.64
N ASN A 37 8.29 -4.89 -2.08
CA ASN A 37 9.07 -4.48 -3.26
C ASN A 37 10.58 -4.81 -3.18
N LEU A 38 11.14 -4.92 -1.98
CA LEU A 38 12.54 -5.30 -1.76
C LEU A 38 12.75 -6.79 -1.46
N TRP A 39 11.71 -7.62 -1.64
CA TRP A 39 11.74 -9.04 -1.38
C TRP A 39 11.62 -9.83 -2.68
N ALA A 40 12.58 -10.70 -2.94
CA ALA A 40 12.55 -11.65 -4.04
C ALA A 40 11.94 -12.97 -3.55
N THR A 41 11.00 -13.53 -4.31
CA THR A 41 10.46 -14.86 -4.05
C THR A 41 11.53 -15.92 -4.29
N SER A 42 11.58 -16.91 -3.40
CA SER A 42 12.53 -18.00 -3.53
C SER A 42 12.04 -19.04 -4.54
N PRO A 43 12.95 -19.82 -5.16
CA PRO A 43 12.57 -20.90 -6.06
C PRO A 43 11.74 -21.98 -5.35
N PRO A 44 10.90 -22.73 -6.10
CA PRO A 44 10.19 -23.90 -5.57
C PRO A 44 11.18 -24.90 -4.94
N GLY A 45 10.89 -25.40 -3.74
CA GLY A 45 11.75 -26.34 -3.01
C GLY A 45 12.75 -25.70 -2.04
N SER A 46 12.79 -24.37 -1.94
CA SER A 46 13.54 -23.65 -0.90
C SER A 46 12.88 -23.79 0.48
N SER A 47 13.68 -23.85 1.55
CA SER A 47 13.19 -23.79 2.94
C SER A 47 12.67 -22.40 3.34
N PHE A 48 12.91 -21.38 2.51
CA PHE A 48 12.46 -20.01 2.71
C PHE A 48 11.58 -19.57 1.56
N ASN A 49 10.62 -18.67 1.84
CA ASN A 49 9.69 -18.14 0.85
C ASN A 49 10.22 -16.87 0.18
N ALA A 50 10.97 -16.03 0.90
CA ALA A 50 11.50 -14.80 0.33
C ALA A 50 12.87 -14.40 0.91
N ARG A 51 13.63 -13.68 0.08
CA ARG A 51 14.92 -13.09 0.42
C ARG A 51 14.86 -11.58 0.21
N HIS A 52 15.32 -10.81 1.20
CA HIS A 52 15.47 -9.37 1.07
C HIS A 52 16.68 -9.05 0.17
N ILE A 53 16.46 -8.26 -0.88
CA ILE A 53 17.45 -8.02 -1.95
C ILE A 53 18.72 -7.34 -1.41
N ILE A 54 18.57 -6.36 -0.50
CA ILE A 54 19.71 -5.59 0.05
C ILE A 54 20.39 -6.28 1.24
N THR A 55 19.61 -6.71 2.24
CA THR A 55 20.14 -7.23 3.52
C THR A 55 20.45 -8.73 3.51
N ASN A 56 20.05 -9.45 2.45
CA ASN A 56 20.12 -10.91 2.37
C ASN A 56 19.42 -11.65 3.53
N LYS A 57 18.46 -11.00 4.20
CA LYS A 57 17.60 -11.67 5.19
C LYS A 57 16.63 -12.62 4.50
N PHE A 58 16.34 -13.75 5.14
CA PHE A 58 15.41 -14.74 4.65
C PHE A 58 14.19 -14.81 5.57
N VAL A 59 13.02 -15.05 4.98
CA VAL A 59 11.78 -15.27 5.73
C VAL A 59 11.03 -16.49 5.22
N ILE A 60 10.41 -17.20 6.16
CA ILE A 60 9.58 -18.37 5.88
C ILE A 60 8.16 -17.93 5.50
N SER A 61 7.68 -16.76 5.94
CA SER A 61 6.43 -16.18 5.43
C SER A 61 6.51 -14.66 5.34
N PHE A 62 5.74 -14.07 4.42
CA PHE A 62 5.60 -12.61 4.35
C PHE A 62 4.86 -12.04 5.58
N GLU A 63 4.08 -12.84 6.29
CA GLU A 63 3.42 -12.44 7.54
C GLU A 63 4.42 -12.30 8.69
N SER A 64 5.56 -13.01 8.61
CA SER A 64 6.67 -12.86 9.58
C SER A 64 7.49 -11.58 9.38
N LEU A 65 7.23 -10.84 8.29
CA LEU A 65 7.81 -9.52 8.10
C LEU A 65 7.32 -8.60 9.21
N SER A 66 8.28 -8.01 9.92
CA SER A 66 8.04 -7.24 11.13
C SER A 66 6.95 -6.19 10.92
N THR A 67 6.11 -6.02 11.93
CA THR A 67 5.08 -4.99 12.07
C THR A 67 5.63 -3.55 12.03
N ASN A 68 6.95 -3.35 12.00
CA ASN A 68 7.60 -2.03 11.91
C ASN A 68 7.74 -1.51 10.47
N THR A 69 6.99 -2.03 9.50
CA THR A 69 6.91 -1.36 8.19
C THR A 69 6.27 0.01 8.42
N PRO A 70 6.93 1.12 8.03
CA PRO A 70 6.32 2.43 8.18
C PRO A 70 5.03 2.48 7.36
N LEU A 71 3.94 2.87 8.01
CA LEU A 71 2.67 3.10 7.35
C LEU A 71 2.66 4.49 6.72
N GLY A 72 1.85 4.62 5.67
CA GLY A 72 1.72 5.84 4.89
C GLY A 72 2.84 6.00 3.85
N GLY A 73 2.69 7.01 3.01
CA GLY A 73 3.61 7.24 1.90
C GLY A 73 3.62 8.69 1.43
N LEU A 74 4.57 8.99 0.54
CA LEU A 74 4.70 10.33 -0.05
C LEU A 74 3.94 10.39 -1.37
N LEU A 75 2.96 11.30 -1.45
CA LEU A 75 2.25 11.60 -2.69
C LEU A 75 2.87 12.81 -3.39
N THR A 76 3.82 12.57 -4.29
CA THR A 76 4.59 13.62 -4.98
C THR A 76 4.14 13.84 -6.43
N ASP A 77 2.84 13.86 -6.66
CA ASP A 77 2.28 14.20 -7.97
C ASP A 77 2.47 15.69 -8.30
N ASP A 78 2.34 16.06 -9.57
CA ASP A 78 2.28 17.46 -10.00
C ASP A 78 1.13 18.25 -9.36
N ARG A 79 1.30 19.57 -9.30
CA ARG A 79 0.23 20.48 -8.87
C ARG A 79 -0.98 20.34 -9.79
N GLY A 80 -2.18 20.40 -9.22
CA GLY A 80 -3.44 20.25 -9.97
C GLY A 80 -3.96 18.80 -10.11
N LEU A 81 -3.16 17.77 -9.82
CA LEU A 81 -3.59 16.35 -9.91
C LEU A 81 -4.45 15.85 -8.74
N GLY A 82 -5.08 16.78 -8.00
CA GLY A 82 -6.05 16.45 -6.95
C GLY A 82 -5.47 15.72 -5.73
N LYS A 83 -4.23 16.01 -5.31
CA LYS A 83 -3.61 15.42 -4.10
C LYS A 83 -4.49 15.56 -2.85
N THR A 84 -5.08 16.73 -2.64
CA THR A 84 -5.99 16.99 -1.52
C THR A 84 -7.25 16.12 -1.60
N ILE A 85 -7.83 15.97 -2.79
CA ILE A 85 -9.00 15.10 -3.00
C ILE A 85 -8.66 13.65 -2.69
N LYS A 86 -7.48 13.17 -3.12
CA LYS A 86 -6.98 11.83 -2.80
C LYS A 86 -6.84 11.63 -1.28
N ALA A 87 -6.23 12.58 -0.57
CA ALA A 87 -6.06 12.51 0.88
C ALA A 87 -7.40 12.50 1.64
N ILE A 88 -8.34 13.39 1.28
CA ILE A 88 -9.69 13.40 1.88
C ILE A 88 -10.43 12.09 1.58
N SER A 89 -10.28 11.56 0.37
CA SER A 89 -10.88 10.27 0.00
C SER A 89 -10.32 9.13 0.85
N LEU A 90 -9.01 9.13 1.11
CA LEU A 90 -8.36 8.16 1.99
C LEU A 90 -8.91 8.22 3.43
N ILE A 91 -9.03 9.43 3.98
CA ILE A 91 -9.60 9.66 5.32
C ILE A 91 -11.05 9.17 5.36
N GLY A 92 -11.86 9.50 4.35
CA GLY A 92 -13.27 9.09 4.27
C GLY A 92 -13.47 7.58 4.11
N THR A 93 -12.47 6.86 3.56
CA THR A 93 -12.46 5.40 3.46
C THR A 93 -11.94 4.69 4.72
N SER A 94 -11.18 5.38 5.56
CA SER A 94 -10.59 4.81 6.78
C SER A 94 -11.62 4.84 7.92
N LYS A 95 -12.44 3.79 8.02
CA LYS A 95 -13.30 3.48 9.16
C LYS A 95 -13.37 1.97 9.37
#